data_AF-A0A255DPJ2-F1
#
_entry.id   AF-A0A255DPJ2-F1
#
_cell.length_a   1.000
_cell.length_b   1.000
_cell.length_c   1.000
_cell.angle_alpha   90.00
_cell.angle_beta   90.00
_cell.angle_gamma   90.00
#
_symmetry.space_group_name_H-M   'P 1'
#
loop_
_entity.id
_entity.type
_entity.pdbx_description
1 polymer ?
#
loop_
_entity_poly.entity_id
_entity_poly.type
_entity_poly.pdbx_seq_one_letter_code
_entity_poly.pdbx_strand_id
1 'polypeptide(L)'
;MLQTKTYRHTVWCSSRPDERHDDETPYCESPRLGARLIPDVGDLKAQVWVSPISAATEGMSRKEADEAGARYDGVQIAHEAWDGTGWREQYLRMAASEARGLAAALIRAADIEQGLTR
;
A
#
# COMPACT_ATOMS: atom_id res chain seq x y z
N MET A 1 -33.25 0.62 19.99
CA MET A 1 -32.62 -0.05 18.84
C MET A 1 -31.18 0.40 18.78
N LEU A 2 -30.22 -0.52 19.02
CA LEU A 2 -28.81 -0.22 18.81
C LEU A 2 -28.59 -0.13 17.30
N GLN A 3 -28.36 1.07 16.77
CA GLN A 3 -27.79 1.21 15.44
C GLN A 3 -26.39 0.60 15.51
N THR A 4 -26.23 -0.62 14.99
CA THR A 4 -24.92 -1.18 14.67
C THR A 4 -24.26 -0.23 13.69
N LYS A 5 -23.31 0.57 14.18
CA LYS A 5 -22.39 1.35 13.34
C LYS A 5 -21.75 0.35 12.37
N THR A 6 -21.99 0.56 11.09
CA THR A 6 -21.56 -0.38 10.06
C THR A 6 -20.10 -0.09 9.79
N TYR A 7 -19.22 -0.97 10.28
CA TYR A 7 -17.80 -0.99 9.93
C TYR A 7 -17.66 -1.07 8.40
N ARG A 8 -17.06 -0.05 7.78
CA ARG A 8 -16.67 -0.11 6.35
C ARG A 8 -15.22 -0.61 6.26
N HIS A 9 -15.05 -1.91 6.48
CA HIS A 9 -13.84 -2.61 6.08
C HIS A 9 -13.96 -3.01 4.61
N THR A 10 -12.89 -2.92 3.82
CA THR A 10 -12.92 -3.50 2.48
C THR A 10 -12.87 -5.02 2.56
N VAL A 11 -13.64 -5.71 1.71
CA VAL A 11 -13.77 -7.18 1.74
C VAL A 11 -12.46 -7.92 1.44
N TRP A 12 -11.47 -7.24 0.87
CA TRP A 12 -10.17 -7.78 0.48
C TRP A 12 -9.05 -7.44 1.47
N CYS A 13 -9.34 -6.65 2.51
CA CYS A 13 -8.35 -6.26 3.51
C CYS A 13 -7.87 -7.50 4.28
N SER A 14 -6.56 -7.56 4.54
CA SER A 14 -5.91 -8.67 5.23
C SER A 14 -5.98 -8.58 6.75
N SER A 15 -6.35 -7.42 7.30
CA SER A 15 -6.63 -7.23 8.71
C SER A 15 -7.78 -8.14 9.16
N ARG A 16 -7.71 -8.65 10.39
CA ARG A 16 -8.76 -9.55 10.91
C ARG A 16 -10.12 -8.85 10.92
N PRO A 17 -11.25 -9.57 10.82
CA PRO A 17 -12.59 -8.96 10.81
C PRO A 17 -12.92 -8.12 12.05
N ASP A 18 -12.21 -8.33 13.15
CA ASP A 18 -12.33 -7.63 14.43
C ASP A 18 -11.25 -6.56 14.66
N GLU A 19 -10.32 -6.40 13.72
CA GLU A 19 -9.23 -5.44 13.82
C GLU A 19 -9.74 -4.02 13.56
N ARG A 20 -9.51 -3.14 14.54
CA ARG A 20 -9.90 -1.73 14.47
C ARG A 20 -8.71 -0.93 13.97
N HIS A 21 -8.89 -0.30 12.81
CA HIS A 21 -8.00 0.75 12.31
C HIS A 21 -7.96 1.90 13.33
N ASP A 22 -6.77 2.31 13.73
CA ASP A 22 -6.51 3.39 14.68
C ASP A 22 -5.82 4.57 13.98
N ASP A 23 -5.35 5.55 14.75
CA ASP A 23 -4.67 6.74 14.21
C ASP A 23 -3.34 6.39 13.52
N GLU A 24 -2.72 5.25 13.86
CA GLU A 24 -1.46 4.79 13.26
C GLU A 24 -1.72 4.08 11.93
N THR A 25 -2.81 3.32 11.84
CA THR A 25 -3.25 2.62 10.62
C THR A 25 -4.70 2.97 10.27
N PRO A 26 -4.98 4.18 9.75
CA PRO A 26 -6.36 4.63 9.49
C PRO A 26 -6.94 4.08 8.17
N TYR A 27 -6.44 2.95 7.67
CA TYR A 27 -6.82 2.40 6.36
C TYR A 27 -6.72 0.89 6.30
N CYS A 28 -7.64 0.30 5.53
CA CYS A 28 -7.58 -1.09 5.11
C CYS A 28 -6.43 -1.31 4.13
N GLU A 29 -5.68 -2.41 4.27
CA GLU A 29 -4.65 -2.82 3.32
C GLU A 29 -4.63 -4.34 3.07
N SER A 30 -3.96 -4.77 1.99
CA SER A 30 -3.77 -6.19 1.69
C SER A 30 -2.43 -6.40 0.99
N PRO A 31 -1.32 -6.48 1.74
CA PRO A 31 0.03 -6.51 1.16
C PRO A 31 0.28 -7.76 0.34
N ARG A 32 0.98 -7.58 -0.77
CA ARG A 32 1.47 -8.63 -1.66
C ARG A 32 2.94 -8.35 -1.95
N LEU A 33 3.78 -9.39 -1.91
CA LEU A 33 5.17 -9.25 -2.27
C LEU A 33 5.25 -8.83 -3.75
N GLY A 34 5.77 -7.63 -4.00
CA GLY A 34 5.89 -7.07 -5.34
C GLY A 34 7.19 -7.51 -6.00
N ALA A 35 8.33 -7.22 -5.37
CA ALA A 35 9.64 -7.57 -5.89
C ALA A 35 10.68 -7.72 -4.78
N ARG A 36 11.71 -8.53 -5.04
CA ARG A 36 12.97 -8.46 -4.29
C ARG A 36 13.89 -7.49 -5.02
N LEU A 37 14.53 -6.60 -4.26
CA LEU A 37 15.43 -5.60 -4.79
C LEU A 37 16.88 -6.04 -4.64
N ILE A 38 17.77 -5.39 -5.39
CA ILE A 38 19.20 -5.39 -5.10
C ILE A 38 19.39 -4.50 -3.86
N PRO A 39 19.93 -5.02 -2.75
CA PRO A 39 20.14 -4.23 -1.54
C PRO A 39 21.17 -3.11 -1.75
N ASP A 40 20.98 -1.98 -1.07
CA ASP A 40 21.98 -0.92 -0.99
C ASP A 40 23.20 -1.37 -0.16
N VAL A 41 24.28 -0.59 -0.24
CA VAL A 41 25.50 -0.86 0.53
C VAL A 41 25.18 -0.83 2.04
N GLY A 42 25.41 -1.97 2.70
CA GLY A 42 25.15 -2.15 4.13
C GLY A 42 23.86 -2.93 4.40
N ASP A 43 22.98 -3.10 3.41
CA ASP A 43 21.76 -3.90 3.55
C ASP A 43 22.00 -5.34 3.12
N LEU A 44 21.41 -6.27 3.87
CA LEU A 44 21.46 -7.71 3.60
C LEU A 44 20.27 -8.17 2.75
N LYS A 45 19.13 -7.46 2.85
CA LYS A 45 17.91 -7.73 2.09
C LYS A 45 17.21 -6.43 1.77
N ALA A 46 16.60 -6.36 0.59
CA ALA A 46 15.69 -5.29 0.22
C ALA A 46 14.53 -5.88 -0.59
N GLN A 47 13.31 -5.40 -0.34
CA GLN A 47 12.10 -5.87 -0.99
C GLN A 47 11.05 -4.78 -1.05
N VAL A 48 10.11 -4.94 -1.98
CA VAL A 48 8.96 -4.06 -2.15
C VAL A 48 7.69 -4.88 -1.99
N TRP A 49 6.80 -4.41 -1.12
CA TRP A 49 5.42 -4.85 -1.04
C TRP A 49 4.50 -3.85 -1.72
N VAL A 50 3.43 -4.36 -2.29
CA VAL A 50 2.39 -3.57 -2.93
C VAL A 50 1.04 -3.97 -2.33
N SER A 51 0.28 -2.97 -1.86
CA SER A 51 -1.02 -3.16 -1.23
C SER A 51 -2.06 -2.28 -1.93
N PRO A 52 -3.25 -2.78 -2.30
CA PRO A 52 -4.40 -1.89 -2.39
C PRO A 52 -4.67 -1.32 -0.99
N ILE A 53 -5.03 -0.04 -0.93
CA ILE A 53 -5.40 0.64 0.31
C ILE A 53 -6.74 1.36 0.15
N SER A 54 -7.50 1.43 1.24
CA SER A 54 -8.71 2.26 1.31
C SER A 54 -8.94 2.81 2.70
N ALA A 55 -9.39 4.07 2.78
CA ALA A 55 -9.65 4.76 4.03
C ALA A 55 -10.68 4.01 4.90
N ALA A 56 -10.34 3.84 6.19
CA ALA A 56 -11.31 3.42 7.19
C ALA A 56 -12.13 4.64 7.60
N THR A 57 -13.42 4.68 7.24
CA THR A 57 -14.28 5.88 7.37
C THR A 57 -15.38 5.75 8.41
N GLU A 58 -15.23 4.81 9.35
CA GLU A 58 -16.26 4.57 10.36
C GLU A 58 -16.44 5.79 11.28
N GLY A 59 -17.70 6.19 11.48
CA GLY A 59 -18.03 7.29 12.41
C GLY A 59 -17.60 8.67 11.93
N MET A 60 -16.96 8.78 10.76
CA MET A 60 -16.59 10.04 10.13
C MET A 60 -17.82 10.72 9.52
N SER A 61 -17.83 12.05 9.57
CA SER A 61 -18.69 12.86 8.72
C SER A 61 -18.32 12.65 7.24
N ARG A 62 -19.21 13.04 6.33
CA ARG A 62 -18.95 12.94 4.89
C ARG A 62 -17.68 13.68 4.47
N LYS A 63 -17.43 14.87 5.02
CA LYS A 63 -16.25 15.67 4.71
C LYS A 63 -14.97 14.96 5.16
N GLU A 64 -14.95 14.44 6.38
CA GLU A 64 -13.81 13.68 6.92
C GLU A 64 -13.55 12.40 6.10
N ALA A 65 -14.62 11.72 5.68
CA ALA A 65 -14.51 10.54 4.83
C ALA A 65 -13.93 10.87 3.44
N ASP A 66 -14.36 11.98 2.84
CA ASP A 66 -13.83 12.45 1.54
C ASP A 66 -12.35 12.84 1.65
N GLU A 67 -11.94 13.53 2.73
CA GLU A 67 -10.55 13.88 3.02
C GLU A 67 -9.67 12.64 3.28
N ALA A 68 -10.19 11.67 4.05
CA ALA A 68 -9.51 10.42 4.30
C ALA A 68 -9.36 9.60 3.01
N GLY A 69 -10.40 9.52 2.18
CA GLY A 69 -10.35 8.85 0.89
C GLY A 69 -9.32 9.47 -0.05
N ALA A 70 -9.26 10.81 -0.12
CA ALA A 70 -8.24 11.51 -0.91
C ALA A 70 -6.80 11.20 -0.46
N ARG A 71 -6.60 10.82 0.81
CA ARG A 71 -5.28 10.52 1.39
C ARG A 71 -4.92 9.03 1.35
N TYR A 72 -5.90 8.14 1.49
CA TYR A 72 -5.68 6.73 1.76
C TYR A 72 -6.38 5.75 0.80
N ASP A 73 -7.07 6.22 -0.24
CA ASP A 73 -7.58 5.35 -1.30
C ASP A 73 -6.59 5.22 -2.47
N GLY A 74 -6.22 4.00 -2.82
CA GLY A 74 -5.34 3.72 -3.94
C GLY A 74 -4.43 2.52 -3.74
N VAL A 75 -3.13 2.72 -3.99
CA VAL A 75 -2.09 1.72 -3.83
C VAL A 75 -0.98 2.27 -2.93
N GLN A 76 -0.55 1.45 -1.98
CA GLN A 76 0.64 1.68 -1.18
C GLN A 76 1.77 0.77 -1.67
N ILE A 77 2.97 1.33 -1.75
CA ILE A 77 4.22 0.63 -1.97
C ILE A 77 5.03 0.77 -0.68
N ALA A 78 5.40 -0.36 -0.07
CA ALA A 78 6.30 -0.38 1.07
C ALA A 78 7.66 -0.91 0.63
N HIS A 79 8.69 -0.08 0.72
CA HIS A 79 10.08 -0.48 0.57
C HIS A 79 10.61 -0.90 1.93
N GLU A 80 11.06 -2.14 2.04
CA GLU A 80 11.65 -2.71 3.26
C GLU A 80 13.10 -3.08 3.00
N ALA A 81 14.01 -2.59 3.84
CA ALA A 81 15.42 -2.94 3.82
C ALA A 81 15.87 -3.46 5.19
N TRP A 82 16.66 -4.53 5.22
CA TRP A 82 17.20 -5.15 6.44
C TRP A 82 18.72 -5.03 6.48
N ASP A 83 19.25 -4.35 7.49
CA ASP A 83 20.71 -4.12 7.65
C ASP A 83 21.41 -5.17 8.53
N GLY A 84 20.69 -6.20 8.98
CA GLY A 84 21.20 -7.18 9.94
C GLY A 84 20.72 -6.94 11.38
N THR A 85 20.25 -5.74 11.69
CA THR A 85 19.82 -5.35 13.04
C THR A 85 18.35 -4.94 13.11
N GLY A 86 17.83 -4.35 12.02
CA GLY A 86 16.46 -3.83 11.97
C GLY A 86 15.92 -3.73 10.54
N TRP A 87 14.59 -3.75 10.42
CA TRP A 87 13.90 -3.40 9.18
C TRP A 87 13.72 -1.89 9.16
N ARG A 88 14.06 -1.29 8.03
CA ARG A 88 13.77 0.11 7.71
C ARG A 88 12.70 0.12 6.64
N GLU A 89 11.62 0.83 6.90
CA GLU A 89 10.43 0.84 6.06
C GLU A 89 10.17 2.25 5.53
N GLN A 90 9.85 2.34 4.24
CA GLN A 90 9.41 3.57 3.60
C GLN A 90 8.15 3.31 2.79
N TYR A 91 7.17 4.19 2.97
CA TYR A 91 5.85 4.05 2.37
C TYR A 91 5.61 5.13 1.32
N LEU A 92 5.19 4.72 0.13
CA LEU A 92 4.73 5.59 -0.93
C LEU A 92 3.27 5.24 -1.24
N ARG A 93 2.41 6.25 -1.38
CA ARG A 93 1.00 6.07 -1.72
C ARG A 93 0.68 6.81 -3.01
N MET A 94 -0.16 6.22 -3.84
CA MET A 94 -0.60 6.83 -5.09
C MET A 94 -1.99 6.32 -5.48
N ALA A 95 -2.68 7.10 -6.32
CA ALA A 95 -3.95 6.66 -6.89
C ALA A 95 -3.76 5.40 -7.76
N ALA A 96 -4.80 4.59 -7.89
CA ALA A 96 -4.76 3.36 -8.68
C ALA A 96 -4.50 3.60 -10.19
N SER A 97 -4.80 4.79 -10.72
CA SER A 97 -4.45 5.18 -12.09
C SER A 97 -2.93 5.35 -12.25
N GLU A 98 -2.31 6.08 -11.32
CA GLU A 98 -0.87 6.31 -11.30
C GLU A 98 -0.10 5.01 -11.11
N ALA A 99 -0.59 4.11 -10.25
CA ALA A 99 0.01 2.79 -10.05
C ALA A 99 0.04 1.95 -11.35
N ARG A 100 -1.03 2.00 -12.17
CA ARG A 100 -1.04 1.35 -13.49
C ARG A 100 -0.05 1.99 -14.45
N GLY A 101 0.07 3.32 -14.42
CA GLY A 101 1.07 4.06 -15.18
C GLY A 101 2.50 3.66 -14.82
N LEU A 102 2.79 3.59 -13.52
CA LEU A 102 4.08 3.12 -12.99
C LEU A 102 4.38 1.68 -13.40
N ALA A 103 3.40 0.76 -13.26
CA ALA A 103 3.58 -0.63 -13.69
C ALA A 103 3.93 -0.74 -15.18
N ALA A 104 3.27 0.05 -16.04
CA ALA A 104 3.58 0.08 -17.46
C ALA A 104 4.99 0.66 -17.73
N ALA A 105 5.41 1.67 -16.98
CA ALA A 105 6.76 2.23 -17.09
C ALA A 105 7.84 1.21 -16.65
N LEU A 106 7.59 0.46 -15.57
CA LEU A 106 8.48 -0.59 -15.10
C LEU A 106 8.65 -1.70 -16.15
N ILE A 107 7.56 -2.16 -16.76
CA ILE A 107 7.60 -3.16 -17.83
C ILE A 107 8.45 -2.65 -19.00
N ARG A 108 8.20 -1.42 -19.48
CA ARG A 108 8.98 -0.84 -20.58
C ARG A 108 10.46 -0.70 -20.24
N ALA A 109 10.80 -0.29 -19.02
CA ALA A 109 12.20 -0.17 -18.60
C ALA A 109 12.90 -1.53 -18.61
N ALA A 110 12.23 -2.58 -18.13
CA ALA A 110 12.75 -3.95 -18.17
C ALA A 110 12.93 -4.47 -19.61
N ASP A 111 11.97 -4.20 -20.49
CA ASP A 111 12.08 -4.56 -21.91
C ASP A 111 13.30 -3.89 -22.57
N ILE A 112 13.51 -2.59 -22.32
CA ILE A 112 14.67 -1.84 -22.85
C ILE A 112 15.99 -2.44 -22.35
N GLU A 113 16.09 -2.75 -21.06
CA GLU A 113 17.29 -3.36 -20.48
C GLU A 113 17.63 -4.71 -21.13
N GLN A 114 16.60 -5.49 -21.47
CA GLN A 114 16.73 -6.76 -22.19
C GLN A 114 16.94 -6.61 -23.70
N GLY A 115 17.06 -5.38 -24.21
CA GLY A 115 17.21 -5.10 -25.64
C GLY A 115 15.96 -5.37 -26.48
N LEU A 116 14.78 -5.41 -25.85
CA LEU A 116 13.51 -5.60 -26.54
C LEU A 116 12.96 -4.24 -26.99
N THR A 117 12.67 -4.13 -28.29
CA THR A 117 12.06 -2.93 -28.89
C THR A 117 10.54 -3.15 -29.03
N ARG A 118 9.78 -2.76 -28.01
CA ARG A 118 8.31 -2.79 -28.02
C ARG A 118 7.71 -1.67 -27.18
#